data_AF-A0A1G0WMQ6-F1
#
_entry.id   AF-A0A1G0WMQ6-F1
#
_cell.length_a   1.000
_cell.length_b   1.000
_cell.length_c   1.000
_cell.angle_alpha   90.00
_cell.angle_beta   90.00
_cell.angle_gamma   90.00
#
_symmetry.space_group_name_H-M   'P 1'
#
loop_
_entity.id
_entity.type
_entity.pdbx_description
1 polymer ?
#
loop_
_entity_poly.entity_id
_entity_poly.type
_entity_poly.pdbx_seq_one_letter_code
_entity_poly.pdbx_strand_id
1 'polypeptide(L)'
;MYASALVLENELEIIRDYTENRSEAAATAFVRKHQNFVFSTALRYLQSYEDADDASQEVFIKALNNLHKFRGDSNIRTWLYRITANVATNMRRKRKILNFVKLDFSDNEEAALTSLRVTLASDDDTPYDSIEKKESEEALLSVLTKLPEKQRETFSLRYFDQLSYEEISKVLGTSVGGLKANYYHAVKKITEMMKKSVDIDN
;
A
#
# COMPACT_ATOMS: atom_id res chain seq x y z
N MET A 1 18.99 -21.98 -23.33
CA MET A 1 17.51 -21.86 -23.37
C MET A 1 17.03 -20.84 -22.34
N TYR A 2 17.65 -19.65 -22.26
CA TYR A 2 17.34 -18.60 -21.27
C TYR A 2 17.04 -17.22 -21.90
N ALA A 3 16.98 -17.15 -23.24
CA ALA A 3 16.90 -15.89 -23.97
C ALA A 3 15.47 -15.43 -24.32
N SER A 4 14.43 -16.06 -23.77
CA SER A 4 13.03 -15.61 -23.95
C SER A 4 12.48 -14.86 -22.73
N ALA A 5 13.24 -14.74 -21.64
CA ALA A 5 12.88 -13.90 -20.48
C ALA A 5 13.16 -12.41 -20.74
N LEU A 6 13.11 -12.00 -22.02
CA LEU A 6 13.20 -10.61 -22.44
C LEU A 6 11.85 -9.95 -22.18
N VAL A 7 11.75 -9.49 -20.93
CA VAL A 7 11.03 -8.32 -20.46
C VAL A 7 9.64 -8.10 -21.06
N LEU A 8 8.65 -8.80 -20.49
CA LEU A 8 7.28 -8.30 -20.51
C LEU A 8 7.26 -6.99 -19.70
N GLU A 9 7.52 -5.84 -20.32
CA GLU A 9 7.37 -4.52 -19.69
C GLU A 9 5.90 -4.06 -19.74
N ASN A 10 5.20 -4.47 -20.80
CA ASN A 10 3.84 -4.03 -21.08
C ASN A 10 2.83 -4.76 -20.18
N GLU A 11 2.08 -3.98 -19.41
CA GLU A 11 1.07 -4.49 -18.47
C GLU A 11 -0.03 -5.31 -19.15
N LEU A 12 -0.47 -4.92 -20.36
CA LEU A 12 -1.49 -5.64 -21.10
C LEU A 12 -0.98 -6.99 -21.60
N GLU A 13 0.28 -7.05 -21.99
CA GLU A 13 0.92 -8.28 -22.45
C GLU A 13 1.10 -9.28 -21.31
N ILE A 14 1.57 -8.80 -20.15
CA ILE A 14 1.63 -9.59 -18.90
C ILE A 14 0.26 -10.19 -18.59
N ILE A 15 -0.79 -9.36 -18.59
CA ILE A 15 -2.14 -9.79 -18.25
C ILE A 15 -2.62 -10.84 -19.26
N ARG A 16 -2.54 -10.54 -20.56
CA ARG A 16 -3.00 -11.44 -21.63
C ARG A 16 -2.30 -12.80 -21.52
N ASP A 17 -0.98 -12.81 -21.51
CA ASP A 17 -0.18 -14.04 -21.52
C ASP A 17 -0.43 -14.90 -20.28
N TYR A 18 -0.63 -14.27 -19.11
CA TYR A 18 -1.01 -15.01 -17.92
C TYR A 18 -2.44 -15.56 -18.00
N THR A 19 -3.40 -14.78 -18.51
CA THR A 19 -4.81 -15.20 -18.59
C THR A 19 -5.06 -16.29 -19.62
N GLU A 20 -4.34 -16.28 -20.74
CA GLU A 20 -4.48 -17.25 -21.83
C GLU A 20 -3.65 -18.52 -21.58
N ASN A 21 -2.40 -18.35 -21.14
CA ASN A 21 -1.42 -19.45 -21.12
C ASN A 21 -0.95 -19.86 -19.73
N ARG A 22 -1.40 -19.17 -18.67
CA ARG A 22 -0.88 -19.34 -17.30
C ARG A 22 0.66 -19.26 -17.23
N SER A 23 1.23 -18.39 -18.07
CA SER A 23 2.68 -18.22 -18.18
C SER A 23 3.32 -17.86 -16.85
N GLU A 24 4.26 -18.67 -16.38
CA GLU A 24 5.03 -18.41 -15.14
C GLU A 24 5.81 -17.10 -15.26
N ALA A 25 6.41 -16.83 -16.42
CA ALA A 25 7.13 -15.59 -16.68
C ALA A 25 6.23 -14.36 -16.55
N ALA A 26 4.99 -14.44 -17.05
CA ALA A 26 4.00 -13.37 -16.91
C ALA A 26 3.58 -13.19 -15.44
N ALA A 27 3.39 -14.30 -14.69
CA ALA A 27 3.10 -14.23 -13.26
C ALA A 27 4.24 -13.53 -12.48
N THR A 28 5.49 -13.92 -12.73
CA THR A 28 6.67 -13.30 -12.11
C THR A 28 6.78 -11.82 -12.46
N ALA A 29 6.59 -11.46 -13.73
CA ALA A 29 6.61 -10.07 -14.17
C ALA A 29 5.52 -9.23 -13.49
N PHE A 30 4.31 -9.78 -13.38
CA PHE A 30 3.18 -9.14 -12.68
C PHE A 30 3.51 -8.88 -11.20
N VAL A 31 4.01 -9.89 -10.49
CA VAL A 31 4.38 -9.75 -9.08
C VAL A 31 5.48 -8.71 -8.92
N ARG A 32 6.58 -8.82 -9.66
CA ARG A 32 7.71 -7.87 -9.58
C ARG A 32 7.28 -6.43 -9.83
N LYS A 33 6.41 -6.21 -10.82
CA LYS A 33 5.92 -4.87 -11.19
C LYS A 33 5.07 -4.21 -10.10
N HIS A 34 4.41 -5.01 -9.25
CA HIS A 34 3.44 -4.50 -8.29
C HIS A 34 3.77 -4.80 -6.82
N GLN A 35 4.84 -5.52 -6.51
CA GLN A 35 5.19 -5.96 -5.15
C GLN A 35 5.34 -4.79 -4.16
N ASN A 36 6.06 -3.73 -4.53
CA ASN A 36 6.27 -2.58 -3.65
C ASN A 36 4.95 -1.84 -3.37
N PHE A 37 4.08 -1.74 -4.37
CA PHE A 37 2.77 -1.13 -4.23
C PHE A 37 1.87 -1.92 -3.28
N VAL A 38 1.77 -3.24 -3.50
CA VAL A 38 0.95 -4.13 -2.67
C VAL A 38 1.47 -4.16 -1.23
N PHE A 39 2.78 -4.34 -1.06
CA PHE A 39 3.41 -4.42 0.25
C PHE A 39 3.29 -3.10 1.02
N SER A 40 3.65 -1.97 0.41
CA SER A 40 3.56 -0.68 1.10
C SER A 40 2.11 -0.33 1.46
N THR A 41 1.14 -0.69 0.61
CA THR A 41 -0.28 -0.54 0.91
C THR A 41 -0.67 -1.40 2.11
N ALA A 42 -0.36 -2.71 2.08
CA ALA A 42 -0.66 -3.62 3.19
C ALA A 42 -0.03 -3.15 4.51
N LEU A 43 1.22 -2.68 4.46
CA LEU A 43 1.93 -2.19 5.62
C LEU A 43 1.30 -0.94 6.23
N ARG A 44 0.79 0.00 5.42
CA ARG A 44 0.03 1.16 5.93
C ARG A 44 -1.28 0.76 6.63
N TYR A 45 -1.88 -0.37 6.25
CA TYR A 45 -3.09 -0.91 6.87
C TYR A 45 -2.82 -1.69 8.15
N LEU A 46 -1.76 -2.51 8.14
CA LEU A 46 -1.48 -3.52 9.16
C LEU A 46 -0.47 -3.06 10.21
N GLN A 47 0.39 -2.09 9.85
CA GLN A 47 1.44 -1.56 10.71
C GLN A 47 2.37 -2.66 11.28
N SER A 48 2.56 -3.73 10.52
CA SER A 48 3.39 -4.89 10.85
C SER A 48 4.00 -5.43 9.58
N TYR A 49 5.33 -5.61 9.56
CA TYR A 49 6.06 -6.13 8.39
C TYR A 49 5.60 -7.55 8.05
N GLU A 50 5.56 -8.41 9.07
CA GLU A 50 5.20 -9.83 8.93
C GLU A 50 3.78 -9.96 8.39
N ASP A 51 2.84 -9.22 8.97
CA ASP A 51 1.45 -9.22 8.49
C ASP A 51 1.36 -8.66 7.06
N ALA A 52 2.17 -7.65 6.71
CA ALA A 52 2.19 -7.05 5.39
C ALA A 52 2.79 -7.99 4.33
N ASP A 53 3.81 -8.77 4.67
CA ASP A 53 4.39 -9.79 3.79
C ASP A 53 3.37 -10.89 3.51
N ASP A 54 2.78 -11.45 4.57
CA ASP A 54 1.71 -12.46 4.48
C ASP A 54 0.52 -11.96 3.66
N ALA A 55 0.07 -10.72 3.93
CA ALA A 55 -1.00 -10.08 3.17
C ALA A 55 -0.63 -9.94 1.70
N SER A 56 0.61 -9.56 1.38
CA SER A 56 1.07 -9.38 0.00
C SER A 56 1.03 -10.69 -0.77
N GLN A 57 1.46 -11.79 -0.14
CA GLN A 57 1.37 -13.13 -0.72
C GLN A 57 -0.09 -13.51 -1.00
N GLU A 58 -0.98 -13.34 -0.02
CA GLU A 58 -2.41 -13.64 -0.20
C GLU A 58 -3.03 -12.77 -1.32
N VAL A 59 -2.64 -11.49 -1.41
CA VAL A 59 -3.08 -10.58 -2.48
C VAL A 59 -2.66 -11.10 -3.84
N PHE A 60 -1.40 -11.46 -4.05
CA PHE A 60 -0.93 -11.91 -5.35
C PHE A 60 -1.56 -13.23 -5.77
N ILE A 61 -1.76 -14.16 -4.82
CA ILE A 61 -2.50 -15.41 -5.08
C ILE A 61 -3.93 -15.10 -5.55
N LYS A 62 -4.65 -14.21 -4.84
CA LYS A 62 -6.01 -13.81 -5.23
C LYS A 62 -6.04 -13.07 -6.56
N ALA A 63 -5.09 -12.17 -6.78
CA ALA A 63 -4.98 -11.37 -7.99
C ALA A 63 -4.76 -12.27 -9.19
N LEU A 64 -3.73 -13.11 -9.20
CA LEU A 64 -3.46 -14.05 -10.29
C LEU A 64 -4.65 -14.99 -10.54
N ASN A 65 -5.26 -15.54 -9.48
CA ASN A 65 -6.46 -16.39 -9.64
C ASN A 65 -7.64 -15.66 -10.29
N ASN A 66 -7.79 -14.35 -10.09
CA ASN A 66 -8.90 -13.55 -10.62
C ASN A 66 -8.49 -12.60 -11.74
N LEU A 67 -7.27 -12.69 -12.27
CA LEU A 67 -6.76 -11.74 -13.26
C LEU A 67 -7.60 -11.73 -14.54
N HIS A 68 -8.13 -12.89 -14.93
CA HIS A 68 -9.08 -13.05 -16.05
C HIS A 68 -10.40 -12.26 -15.88
N LYS A 69 -10.72 -11.81 -14.65
CA LYS A 69 -11.90 -10.98 -14.36
C LYS A 69 -11.59 -9.49 -14.42
N PHE A 70 -10.33 -9.10 -14.61
CA PHE A 70 -9.97 -7.70 -14.79
C PHE A 70 -10.43 -7.22 -16.17
N ARG A 71 -11.40 -6.30 -16.18
CA ARG A 71 -12.07 -5.82 -17.40
C ARG A 71 -11.44 -4.57 -18.01
N GLY A 72 -10.43 -3.97 -17.35
CA GLY A 72 -9.86 -2.69 -17.77
C GLY A 72 -10.72 -1.45 -17.43
N ASP A 73 -11.81 -1.60 -16.67
CA ASP A 73 -12.67 -0.48 -16.23
C ASP A 73 -11.97 0.49 -15.25
N SER A 74 -10.79 0.11 -14.75
CA SER A 74 -9.88 0.91 -13.93
C SER A 74 -8.43 0.54 -14.25
N ASN A 75 -7.47 1.34 -13.80
CA ASN A 75 -6.05 0.92 -13.79
C ASN A 75 -5.88 -0.37 -12.96
N ILE A 76 -4.92 -1.23 -13.32
CA ILE A 76 -4.60 -2.45 -12.57
C ILE A 76 -4.22 -2.15 -11.12
N ARG A 77 -3.56 -1.03 -10.84
CA ARG A 77 -3.19 -0.60 -9.48
C ARG A 77 -4.42 -0.34 -8.64
N THR A 78 -5.42 0.32 -9.23
CA THR A 78 -6.73 0.53 -8.59
C THR A 78 -7.43 -0.79 -8.29
N TRP A 79 -7.32 -1.77 -9.18
CA TRP A 79 -7.87 -3.11 -8.97
C TRP A 79 -7.11 -3.88 -7.87
N LEU A 80 -5.77 -3.87 -7.91
CA LEU A 80 -4.92 -4.48 -6.90
C LEU A 80 -5.14 -3.87 -5.52
N TYR A 81 -5.25 -2.54 -5.43
CA TYR A 81 -5.55 -1.86 -4.18
C TYR A 81 -6.81 -2.42 -3.51
N ARG A 82 -7.88 -2.67 -4.28
CA ARG A 82 -9.13 -3.22 -3.73
C ARG A 82 -8.91 -4.61 -3.15
N ILE A 83 -8.06 -5.42 -3.78
CA ILE A 83 -7.70 -6.74 -3.25
C ILE A 83 -6.88 -6.58 -1.97
N THR A 84 -5.86 -5.71 -1.98
CA THR A 84 -5.00 -5.43 -0.82
C THR A 84 -5.78 -4.90 0.37
N ALA A 85 -6.60 -3.88 0.18
CA ALA A 85 -7.41 -3.29 1.24
C ALA A 85 -8.37 -4.34 1.86
N ASN A 86 -8.98 -5.19 1.03
CA ASN A 86 -9.85 -6.26 1.52
C ASN A 86 -9.10 -7.31 2.34
N VAL A 87 -7.93 -7.77 1.86
CA VAL A 87 -7.08 -8.72 2.58
C VAL A 87 -6.63 -8.13 3.92
N ALA A 88 -6.02 -6.94 3.88
CA ALA A 88 -5.49 -6.27 5.07
C ALA A 88 -6.59 -5.96 6.10
N THR A 89 -7.77 -5.49 5.65
CA THR A 89 -8.92 -5.25 6.54
C THR A 89 -9.40 -6.53 7.22
N ASN A 90 -9.48 -7.63 6.47
CA ASN A 90 -9.88 -8.93 7.03
C ASN A 90 -8.86 -9.45 8.05
N MET A 91 -7.56 -9.36 7.76
CA MET A 91 -6.50 -9.73 8.71
C MET A 91 -6.57 -8.88 9.99
N ARG A 92 -6.70 -7.56 9.85
CA ARG A 92 -6.86 -6.66 11.00
C ARG A 92 -8.09 -6.99 11.84
N ARG A 93 -9.22 -7.31 11.21
CA ARG A 93 -10.45 -7.73 11.91
C ARG A 93 -10.26 -9.03 12.68
N LYS A 94 -9.60 -10.03 12.07
CA LYS A 94 -9.27 -11.29 12.74
C LYS A 94 -8.36 -11.05 13.96
N ARG A 95 -7.35 -10.19 13.83
CA ARG A 95 -6.46 -9.81 14.94
C ARG A 95 -7.21 -9.14 16.09
N LYS A 96 -8.12 -8.20 15.81
CA LYS A 96 -8.96 -7.58 16.84
C LYS A 96 -9.82 -8.60 17.60
N ILE A 97 -10.39 -9.58 16.89
CA ILE A 97 -11.17 -10.66 17.53
C ILE A 97 -10.27 -11.54 18.39
N LEU A 98 -9.10 -11.94 17.88
CA LEU A 98 -8.14 -12.76 18.62
C LEU A 98 -7.62 -12.03 19.86
N ASN A 99 -7.32 -10.74 19.77
CA ASN A 99 -6.89 -9.93 20.92
C ASN A 99 -8.02 -9.71 21.94
N PHE A 100 -9.27 -9.55 21.48
CA PHE A 100 -10.42 -9.46 22.37
C PHE A 100 -10.66 -10.78 23.14
N VAL A 101 -10.38 -11.93 22.52
CA VAL A 101 -10.44 -13.25 23.18
C VAL A 101 -9.22 -13.49 24.09
N LYS A 102 -8.08 -12.87 23.80
CA LYS A 102 -6.82 -12.94 24.57
C LYS A 102 -6.67 -11.76 25.55
N LEU A 103 -7.70 -11.40 26.31
CA LEU A 103 -7.57 -10.42 27.40
C LEU A 103 -6.67 -10.98 28.54
N ASP A 104 -5.37 -11.03 28.30
CA ASP A 104 -4.29 -10.84 29.25
C ASP A 104 -2.97 -10.67 28.45
N PHE A 105 -2.17 -9.67 28.82
CA PHE A 105 -0.83 -9.31 28.31
C PHE A 105 -0.69 -8.35 27.11
N SER A 106 -0.38 -7.11 27.50
CA SER A 106 0.76 -6.28 27.05
C SER A 106 0.70 -5.65 25.66
N ASP A 107 0.41 -4.34 25.67
CA ASP A 107 0.67 -3.40 24.58
C ASP A 107 2.17 -3.31 24.31
N ASN A 108 2.59 -3.55 23.07
CA ASN A 108 3.88 -3.08 22.59
C ASN A 108 3.76 -2.66 21.12
N GLU A 109 3.68 -1.34 20.90
CA GLU A 109 3.32 -0.69 19.64
C GLU A 109 4.54 -0.03 18.96
N GLU A 110 5.75 -0.54 19.21
CA GLU A 110 7.01 0.11 18.79
C GLU A 110 7.64 -0.48 17.50
N ALA A 111 7.20 -1.65 17.03
CA ALA A 111 7.79 -2.34 15.87
C ALA A 111 7.33 -1.82 14.48
N ALA A 112 6.29 -0.96 14.45
CA ALA A 112 5.66 -0.50 13.22
C ALA A 112 6.50 0.51 12.41
N LEU A 113 7.37 1.30 13.07
CA LEU A 113 8.17 2.33 12.39
C LEU A 113 9.34 1.76 11.59
N THR A 114 10.06 0.78 12.14
CA THR A 114 11.27 0.21 11.51
C THR A 114 10.99 -0.50 10.19
N SER A 115 9.81 -1.09 10.06
CA SER A 115 9.39 -1.91 8.92
C SER A 115 8.98 -1.10 7.69
N LEU A 116 8.53 0.14 7.92
CA LEU A 116 8.10 1.07 6.89
C LEU A 116 9.28 1.75 6.18
N ARG A 117 10.48 1.69 6.79
CA ARG A 117 11.77 2.20 6.29
C ARG A 117 12.27 1.52 5.01
N VAL A 118 11.85 0.28 4.73
CA VAL A 118 12.51 -0.58 3.73
C VAL A 118 11.88 -0.47 2.33
N THR A 119 10.64 0.01 2.19
CA THR A 119 9.87 -0.21 0.94
C THR A 119 9.71 1.01 0.01
N LEU A 120 10.09 2.22 0.44
CA LEU A 120 9.93 3.44 -0.37
C LEU A 120 11.18 3.82 -1.17
N ALA A 121 12.31 3.15 -0.96
CA ALA A 121 13.51 3.39 -1.75
C ALA A 121 13.31 2.92 -3.20
N SER A 122 13.28 3.88 -4.12
CA SER A 122 13.41 3.69 -5.57
C SER A 122 14.88 3.44 -5.94
N ASP A 123 15.15 2.58 -6.92
CA ASP A 123 16.50 2.19 -7.38
C ASP A 123 17.33 3.35 -7.99
N ASP A 124 16.77 4.56 -8.12
CA ASP A 124 17.35 5.70 -8.84
C ASP A 124 17.90 6.84 -7.92
N ASP A 125 17.84 6.73 -6.59
CA ASP A 125 18.22 7.83 -5.69
C ASP A 125 19.74 7.83 -5.33
N THR A 126 20.38 9.01 -5.35
CA THR A 126 21.78 9.17 -4.91
C THR A 126 21.91 8.95 -3.38
N PRO A 127 23.08 8.51 -2.86
CA PRO A 127 23.20 8.17 -1.43
C PRO A 127 22.83 9.30 -0.47
N TYR A 128 23.07 10.55 -0.84
CA TYR A 128 22.82 11.72 0.00
C TYR A 128 21.34 12.15 -0.04
N ASP A 129 20.74 12.21 -1.24
CA ASP A 129 19.31 12.47 -1.41
C ASP A 129 18.45 11.37 -0.75
N SER A 130 18.97 10.13 -0.72
CA SER A 130 18.28 9.00 -0.12
C SER A 130 18.11 9.09 1.40
N ILE A 131 18.99 9.81 2.12
CA ILE A 131 18.96 9.85 3.60
C ILE A 131 17.93 10.88 4.08
N GLU A 132 18.00 12.13 3.61
CA GLU A 132 17.03 13.18 3.98
C GLU A 132 15.60 12.83 3.55
N LYS A 133 15.46 12.20 2.38
CA LYS A 133 14.18 11.70 1.86
C LYS A 133 13.63 10.56 2.73
N LYS A 134 14.49 9.64 3.20
CA LYS A 134 14.10 8.56 4.12
C LYS A 134 13.65 9.10 5.47
N GLU A 135 14.38 10.04 6.07
CA GLU A 135 13.99 10.64 7.35
C GLU A 135 12.65 11.39 7.25
N SER A 136 12.45 12.11 6.15
CA SER A 136 11.19 12.81 5.86
C SER A 136 10.01 11.85 5.64
N GLU A 137 10.24 10.74 4.95
CA GLU A 137 9.25 9.69 4.73
C GLU A 137 8.89 8.99 6.04
N GLU A 138 9.86 8.64 6.87
CA GLU A 138 9.64 8.04 8.19
C GLU A 138 8.80 8.94 9.09
N ALA A 139 9.13 10.24 9.13
CA ALA A 139 8.36 11.22 9.86
C ALA A 139 6.91 11.26 9.34
N LEU A 140 6.70 11.33 8.02
CA LEU A 140 5.38 11.31 7.41
C LEU A 140 4.60 10.05 7.81
N LEU A 141 5.23 8.89 7.69
CA LEU A 141 4.63 7.60 7.98
C LEU A 141 4.22 7.47 9.47
N SER A 142 5.05 7.96 10.39
CA SER A 142 4.73 8.05 11.82
C SER A 142 3.53 8.97 12.11
N VAL A 143 3.35 10.01 11.31
CA VAL A 143 2.23 10.95 11.43
C VAL A 143 0.95 10.33 10.89
N LEU A 144 1.04 9.51 9.83
CA LEU A 144 -0.12 8.82 9.27
C LEU A 144 -0.77 7.84 10.26
N THR A 145 0.01 7.17 11.12
CA THR A 145 -0.55 6.26 12.14
C THR A 145 -1.48 7.00 13.11
N LYS A 146 -1.21 8.29 13.37
CA LYS A 146 -1.98 9.18 14.26
C LYS A 146 -3.24 9.77 13.61
N LEU A 147 -3.42 9.63 12.29
CA LEU A 147 -4.61 10.13 11.60
C LEU A 147 -5.84 9.21 11.82
N PRO A 148 -7.06 9.79 11.86
CA PRO A 148 -8.28 9.01 11.71
C PRO A 148 -8.26 8.16 10.44
N GLU A 149 -8.78 6.95 10.54
CA GLU A 149 -8.70 5.93 9.48
C GLU A 149 -9.10 6.46 8.09
N LYS A 150 -10.27 7.10 7.96
CA LYS A 150 -10.74 7.64 6.68
C LYS A 150 -9.82 8.72 6.09
N GLN A 151 -9.17 9.51 6.95
CA GLN A 151 -8.22 10.56 6.56
C GLN A 151 -6.91 9.93 6.10
N ARG A 152 -6.38 8.97 6.86
CA ARG A 152 -5.20 8.18 6.48
C ARG A 152 -5.44 7.48 5.14
N GLU A 153 -6.54 6.74 4.99
CA GLU A 153 -6.86 6.00 3.76
C GLU A 153 -6.95 6.92 2.55
N THR A 154 -7.71 8.02 2.66
CA THR A 154 -7.86 8.97 1.55
C THR A 154 -6.54 9.62 1.19
N PHE A 155 -5.74 10.00 2.20
CA PHE A 155 -4.41 10.57 1.97
C PHE A 155 -3.48 9.58 1.31
N SER A 156 -3.39 8.35 1.82
CA SER A 156 -2.50 7.33 1.29
C SER A 156 -2.82 7.00 -0.16
N LEU A 157 -4.10 6.82 -0.45
CA LEU A 157 -4.58 6.56 -1.80
C LEU A 157 -4.27 7.68 -2.79
N ARG A 158 -4.36 8.92 -2.34
CA ARG A 158 -4.14 10.08 -3.19
C ARG A 158 -2.65 10.41 -3.36
N TYR A 159 -1.87 10.28 -2.29
CA TYR A 159 -0.48 10.69 -2.24
C TYR A 159 0.48 9.60 -2.71
N PHE A 160 0.42 8.40 -2.11
CA PHE A 160 1.31 7.29 -2.48
C PHE A 160 0.82 6.55 -3.71
N ASP A 161 -0.47 6.25 -3.74
CA ASP A 161 -1.05 5.40 -4.78
C ASP A 161 -1.47 6.21 -6.03
N GLN A 162 -1.38 7.54 -5.94
CA GLN A 162 -1.65 8.53 -7.00
C GLN A 162 -3.03 8.41 -7.67
N LEU A 163 -4.01 7.80 -6.98
CA LEU A 163 -5.35 7.63 -7.54
C LEU A 163 -6.08 8.96 -7.64
N SER A 164 -6.95 9.09 -8.65
CA SER A 164 -7.90 10.20 -8.77
C SER A 164 -9.00 10.10 -7.71
N TYR A 165 -9.67 11.21 -7.38
CA TYR A 165 -10.79 11.16 -6.42
C TYR A 165 -11.94 10.27 -6.91
N GLU A 166 -12.13 10.18 -8.22
CA GLU A 166 -13.11 9.34 -8.88
C GLU A 166 -12.78 7.86 -8.68
N GLU A 167 -11.50 7.47 -8.83
CA GLU A 167 -11.04 6.11 -8.55
C GLU A 167 -11.15 5.78 -7.06
N ILE A 168 -10.74 6.70 -6.18
CA ILE A 168 -10.87 6.54 -4.73
C ILE A 168 -12.34 6.40 -4.33
N SER A 169 -13.23 7.16 -4.96
CA SER A 169 -14.68 7.08 -4.73
C SER A 169 -15.22 5.70 -5.12
N LYS A 170 -14.82 5.18 -6.28
CA LYS A 170 -15.16 3.81 -6.71
C LYS A 170 -14.62 2.75 -5.75
N VAL A 171 -13.45 2.96 -5.18
CA VAL A 171 -12.77 2.03 -4.27
C VAL A 171 -13.41 2.03 -2.88
N LEU A 172 -13.59 3.21 -2.26
CA LEU A 172 -14.05 3.36 -0.88
C LEU A 172 -15.58 3.43 -0.76
N GLY A 173 -16.32 3.58 -1.87
CA GLY A 173 -17.78 3.68 -1.86
C GLY A 173 -18.29 4.97 -1.19
N THR A 174 -17.52 6.05 -1.26
CA THR A 174 -17.87 7.36 -0.66
C THR A 174 -17.89 8.47 -1.71
N SER A 175 -18.53 9.60 -1.42
CA SER A 175 -18.63 10.70 -2.37
C SER A 175 -17.29 11.41 -2.57
N VAL A 176 -17.02 11.89 -3.79
CA VAL A 176 -15.84 12.71 -4.11
C VAL A 176 -15.73 13.94 -3.20
N GLY A 177 -16.86 14.56 -2.83
CA GLY A 177 -16.88 15.66 -1.87
C GLY A 177 -16.36 15.26 -0.48
N GLY A 178 -16.78 14.11 0.02
CA GLY A 178 -16.30 13.57 1.29
C GLY A 178 -14.79 13.23 1.25
N LEU A 179 -14.31 12.71 0.12
CA LEU A 179 -12.89 12.44 -0.08
C LEU A 179 -12.05 13.71 -0.09
N LYS A 180 -12.48 14.76 -0.81
CA LYS A 180 -11.79 16.06 -0.81
C LYS A 180 -11.70 16.65 0.60
N ALA A 181 -12.78 16.56 1.39
CA ALA A 181 -12.77 17.01 2.77
C ALA A 181 -11.82 16.17 3.65
N ASN A 182 -11.88 14.84 3.54
CA ASN A 182 -10.96 13.96 4.28
C ASN A 182 -9.50 14.22 3.92
N TYR A 183 -9.19 14.39 2.64
CA TYR A 183 -7.85 14.69 2.17
C TYR A 183 -7.35 16.05 2.70
N TYR A 184 -8.18 17.09 2.61
CA TYR A 184 -7.87 18.41 3.16
C TYR A 184 -7.54 18.35 4.66
N HIS A 185 -8.39 17.67 5.44
CA HIS A 185 -8.15 17.52 6.88
C HIS A 185 -6.91 16.66 7.19
N ALA A 186 -6.63 15.64 6.39
CA ALA A 186 -5.43 14.83 6.52
C ALA A 186 -4.17 15.70 6.30
N VAL A 187 -4.10 16.43 5.19
CA VAL A 187 -2.98 17.33 4.86
C VAL A 187 -2.77 18.35 5.98
N LYS A 188 -3.84 19.03 6.42
CA LYS A 188 -3.74 20.02 7.50
C LYS A 188 -3.11 19.44 8.76
N LYS A 189 -3.59 18.27 9.21
CA LYS A 189 -3.06 17.58 10.39
C LYS A 189 -1.63 17.11 10.22
N ILE A 190 -1.29 16.58 9.04
CA ILE A 190 0.08 16.17 8.72
C ILE A 190 1.02 17.36 8.81
N THR A 191 0.68 18.47 8.15
CA THR A 191 1.49 19.69 8.18
C THR A 191 1.64 20.24 9.60
N GLU A 192 0.58 20.24 10.42
CA GLU A 192 0.65 20.68 11.82
C GLU A 192 1.55 19.78 12.67
N MET A 193 1.48 18.45 12.51
CA MET A 193 2.29 17.50 13.26
C MET A 193 3.76 17.53 12.83
N MET A 194 4.03 17.64 11.53
CA MET A 194 5.40 17.72 11.00
C MET A 194 6.10 19.03 11.36
N LYS A 195 5.37 20.16 11.43
CA LYS A 195 5.95 21.43 11.93
C LYS A 195 6.40 21.31 13.39
N LYS A 196 5.56 20.67 14.23
CA LYS A 196 5.89 20.48 15.65
C LYS A 196 7.07 19.57 15.88
N SER A 197 7.30 18.55 15.04
CA SER A 197 8.51 17.71 15.17
C SER A 197 9.78 18.48 14.80
N VAL A 198 9.73 19.35 13.79
CA VAL A 198 10.88 20.17 13.37
C VAL A 198 11.23 21.26 14.39
N ASP A 199 10.24 21.80 15.11
CA ASP A 199 10.46 22.81 16.16
C ASP A 199 11.00 22.21 17.49
N ILE A 200 10.97 20.89 17.68
CA ILE A 200 11.48 20.22 18.89
C ILE A 200 12.98 19.88 18.76
N ASP A 201 13.48 19.75 17.53
CA ASP A 201 14.87 19.38 17.22
C ASP A 201 15.79 20.60 16.95
N ASN A 202 15.29 21.84 17.14
CA ASN A 202 16.04 23.11 17.08
C ASN A 202 16.09 23.81 18.45
#